data_AF-A0A7H9DSA7-F1
#
_entry.id   AF-A0A7H9DSA7-F1
#
_cell.length_a   1.000
_cell.length_b   1.000
_cell.length_c   1.000
_cell.angle_alpha   90.00
_cell.angle_beta   90.00
_cell.angle_gamma   90.00
#
_symmetry.space_group_name_H-M   'P 1'
#
loop_
_entity.id
_entity.type
_entity.pdbx_description
1 polymer ?
#
loop_
_entity_poly.entity_id
_entity_poly.type
_entity_poly.pdbx_seq_one_letter_code
_entity_poly.pdbx_strand_id
1 'polypeptide(L)'
;MTDHYYTNDLRSRRDFHFNAKGNLDSLVYRDADYDFYDEGVPPYINYKKKERKVTTFSNYDQSQNPFQNLGVFTDLYYKSLSKNNFRKTQTREYDEEGKPTLNISESSWDYEYVNGEVKVLK
;
A
#
# COMPACT_ATOMS: atom_id res chain seq x y z
N MET A 1 30.52 10.62 -16.66
CA MET A 1 29.38 10.04 -17.39
C MET A 1 28.19 10.89 -17.04
N THR A 2 27.54 11.45 -18.04
CA THR A 2 26.53 12.51 -17.92
C THR A 2 25.21 11.94 -17.41
N ASP A 3 24.75 12.43 -16.26
CA ASP A 3 23.37 12.29 -15.80
C ASP A 3 22.44 12.89 -16.86
N HIS A 4 21.79 12.03 -17.64
CA HIS A 4 20.69 12.44 -18.51
C HIS A 4 19.40 12.34 -17.70
N TYR A 5 18.92 13.53 -17.35
CA TYR A 5 17.70 13.82 -16.62
C TYR A 5 16.49 12.98 -17.06
N TYR A 6 16.09 12.00 -16.25
CA TYR A 6 14.71 11.54 -16.25
C TYR A 6 13.86 12.62 -15.58
N THR A 7 13.08 13.36 -16.35
CA THR A 7 12.10 14.33 -15.82
C THR A 7 10.84 13.66 -15.26
N ASN A 8 10.80 12.33 -15.24
CA ASN A 8 9.68 11.54 -14.76
C ASN A 8 10.18 10.45 -13.79
N ASP A 9 10.24 10.78 -12.50
CA ASP A 9 10.68 9.93 -11.38
C ASP A 9 9.66 8.83 -11.01
N LEU A 10 8.84 8.38 -11.97
CA LEU A 10 7.83 7.36 -11.72
C LEU A 10 8.52 6.02 -11.45
N ARG A 11 8.72 5.70 -10.17
CA ARG A 11 9.25 4.40 -9.73
C ARG A 11 8.16 3.34 -9.60
N SER A 12 6.97 3.77 -9.20
CA SER A 12 5.84 2.86 -8.95
C SER A 12 4.51 3.59 -8.82
N ARG A 13 3.44 2.80 -8.88
CA ARG A 13 2.06 3.24 -8.65
C ARG A 13 1.45 2.51 -7.47
N ARG A 14 0.72 3.26 -6.66
CA ARG A 14 -0.08 2.77 -5.53
C ARG A 14 -1.53 3.15 -5.74
N ASP A 15 -2.37 2.16 -5.93
CA ASP A 15 -3.81 2.33 -6.07
C ASP A 15 -4.50 1.87 -4.78
N PHE A 16 -5.24 2.78 -4.15
CA PHE A 16 -5.92 2.56 -2.86
C PHE A 16 -7.39 2.23 -3.11
N HIS A 17 -7.88 1.16 -2.50
CA HIS A 17 -9.26 0.70 -2.61
C HIS A 17 -9.94 0.73 -1.24
N PHE A 18 -11.15 1.27 -1.20
CA PHE A 18 -11.94 1.42 0.02
C PHE A 18 -13.20 0.57 -0.06
N ASN A 19 -13.58 -0.07 1.05
CA ASN A 19 -14.84 -0.79 1.12
C ASN A 19 -16.03 0.16 1.36
N ALA A 20 -17.25 -0.38 1.28
CA ALA A 20 -18.50 0.39 1.45
C ALA A 20 -18.63 1.14 2.80
N LYS A 21 -17.84 0.77 3.82
CA LYS A 21 -17.81 1.44 5.12
C LYS A 21 -16.81 2.59 5.17
N GLY A 22 -16.06 2.85 4.11
CA GLY A 22 -15.01 3.88 4.03
C GLY A 22 -13.68 3.46 4.65
N ASN A 23 -13.50 2.16 4.92
CA ASN A 23 -12.22 1.64 5.41
C ASN A 23 -11.31 1.32 4.23
N LEU A 24 -10.00 1.59 4.37
CA LEU A 24 -9.00 1.18 3.39
C LEU A 24 -8.97 -0.33 3.37
N ASP A 25 -9.40 -0.95 2.27
CA ASP A 25 -9.59 -2.38 2.09
C ASP A 25 -8.34 -3.04 1.52
N SER A 26 -7.78 -2.44 0.48
CA SER A 26 -6.57 -2.93 -0.16
C SER A 26 -5.74 -1.83 -0.81
N LEU A 27 -4.45 -2.12 -0.95
CA LEU A 27 -3.48 -1.37 -1.72
C LEU A 27 -2.94 -2.28 -2.82
N VAL A 28 -3.00 -1.81 -4.06
CA VAL A 28 -2.33 -2.45 -5.19
C VAL A 28 -1.09 -1.64 -5.55
N TYR A 29 0.06 -2.27 -5.45
CA TYR A 29 1.36 -1.72 -5.80
C TYR A 29 1.86 -2.34 -7.10
N ARG A 30 2.34 -1.50 -8.01
CA ARG A 30 2.99 -1.89 -9.27
C ARG A 30 4.27 -1.09 -9.45
N ASP A 31 5.36 -1.78 -9.77
CA ASP A 31 6.59 -1.13 -10.22
C ASP A 31 6.38 -0.55 -11.63
N ALA A 32 7.11 0.53 -11.92
CA ALA A 32 7.16 1.06 -13.26
C ALA A 32 8.02 0.14 -14.15
N ASP A 33 7.58 -0.06 -15.38
CA ASP A 33 8.36 -0.69 -16.43
C ASP A 33 9.29 0.36 -17.07
N TYR A 34 10.40 -0.14 -17.62
CA TYR A 34 11.39 0.64 -18.34
C TYR A 34 11.67 -0.01 -19.71
N ASP A 35 11.78 0.82 -20.75
CA ASP A 35 12.24 0.36 -22.06
C ASP A 35 13.75 0.56 -22.17
N PHE A 36 14.50 -0.54 -22.03
CA PHE A 36 15.97 -0.50 -22.10
C PHE A 36 16.52 -0.25 -23.51
N TYR A 37 15.68 -0.31 -24.54
CA TYR A 37 16.10 -0.13 -25.93
C TYR A 37 15.78 1.25 -26.48
N ASP A 38 14.90 2.01 -25.82
CA ASP A 38 14.56 3.38 -26.18
C ASP A 38 14.57 4.28 -24.94
N GLU A 39 15.75 4.86 -24.65
CA GLU A 39 15.96 5.79 -23.52
C GLU A 39 15.12 7.08 -23.63
N GLY A 40 14.49 7.33 -24.78
CA GLY A 40 13.54 8.44 -24.96
C GLY A 40 12.17 8.19 -24.32
N VAL A 41 11.87 6.94 -23.93
CA VAL A 41 10.61 6.57 -23.30
C VAL A 41 10.72 6.68 -21.78
N PRO A 42 9.94 7.57 -21.12
CA PRO A 42 9.96 7.66 -19.67
C PRO A 42 9.36 6.39 -19.01
N PRO A 43 9.73 6.08 -17.75
CA PRO A 43 9.12 4.99 -17.00
C PRO A 43 7.59 5.07 -16.99
N TYR A 44 6.91 3.92 -17.13
CA TYR A 44 5.45 3.87 -17.24
C TYR A 44 4.87 2.67 -16.49
N ILE A 45 3.57 2.73 -16.15
CA ILE A 45 2.87 1.59 -15.55
C ILE A 45 2.29 0.72 -16.66
N ASN A 46 2.81 -0.51 -16.79
CA ASN A 46 2.31 -1.47 -17.75
C ASN A 46 1.12 -2.27 -17.18
N TYR A 47 -0.08 -1.78 -17.40
CA TYR A 47 -1.31 -2.45 -16.96
C TYR A 47 -1.61 -3.78 -17.69
N LYS A 48 -0.85 -4.14 -18.74
CA LYS A 48 -0.97 -5.45 -19.40
C LYS A 48 -0.28 -6.55 -18.59
N LYS A 49 0.82 -6.22 -17.90
CA LYS A 49 1.43 -7.13 -16.93
C LYS A 49 0.51 -7.29 -15.74
N LYS A 50 0.36 -8.52 -15.27
CA LYS A 50 -0.45 -8.81 -14.08
C LYS A 50 0.38 -8.85 -12.80
N GLU A 51 1.71 -8.72 -12.91
CA GLU A 51 2.61 -8.61 -11.78
C GLU A 51 2.24 -7.42 -10.90
N ARG A 52 2.12 -7.69 -9.59
CA ARG A 52 1.74 -6.68 -8.60
C ARG A 52 1.93 -7.22 -7.18
N LYS A 53 2.01 -6.30 -6.23
CA LYS A 53 1.90 -6.61 -4.80
C LYS A 53 0.55 -6.09 -4.30
N VAL A 54 -0.21 -6.94 -3.63
CA VAL A 54 -1.50 -6.55 -3.03
C VAL A 54 -1.38 -6.68 -1.52
N THR A 55 -1.57 -5.57 -0.82
CA THR A 55 -1.75 -5.55 0.63
C THR A 55 -3.23 -5.42 0.95
N THR A 56 -3.79 -6.38 1.67
CA THR A 56 -5.15 -6.33 2.20
C THR A 56 -5.12 -5.91 3.67
N PHE A 57 -6.10 -5.10 4.05
CA PHE A 57 -6.28 -4.62 5.41
C PHE A 57 -7.56 -5.24 5.97
N SER A 58 -7.54 -5.70 7.21
CA SER A 58 -8.69 -6.40 7.79
C SER A 58 -8.72 -6.30 9.31
N ASN A 59 -9.74 -6.92 9.91
CA ASN A 59 -10.01 -6.88 11.35
C ASN A 59 -10.13 -5.44 11.87
N TYR A 60 -11.03 -4.66 11.28
CA TYR A 60 -11.25 -3.27 11.68
C TYR A 60 -11.97 -3.22 13.03
N ASP A 61 -11.54 -2.30 13.88
CA ASP A 61 -12.31 -2.01 15.08
C ASP A 61 -13.49 -1.07 14.82
N GLN A 62 -14.24 -0.81 15.90
CA GLN A 62 -15.40 0.07 15.88
C GLN A 62 -15.07 1.49 16.35
N SER A 63 -13.83 1.73 16.78
CA SER A 63 -13.37 3.01 17.30
C SER A 63 -13.15 4.01 16.17
N GLN A 64 -13.34 5.30 16.46
CA GLN A 64 -12.88 6.34 15.54
C GLN A 64 -11.36 6.26 15.42
N ASN A 65 -10.85 6.32 14.19
CA ASN A 65 -9.42 6.23 13.93
C ASN A 65 -8.71 7.54 14.30
N PRO A 66 -7.85 7.56 15.35
CA PRO A 66 -7.16 8.77 15.77
C PRO A 66 -5.95 9.11 14.89
N PHE A 67 -5.58 8.21 13.96
CA PHE A 67 -4.55 8.48 12.95
C PHE A 67 -5.09 9.22 11.75
N GLN A 68 -6.42 9.41 11.62
CA GLN A 68 -6.96 10.34 10.64
C GLN A 68 -6.35 11.71 10.90
N ASN A 69 -5.71 12.28 9.88
CA ASN A 69 -4.92 13.53 9.92
C ASN A 69 -3.45 13.41 10.35
N LEU A 70 -2.95 12.22 10.73
CA LEU A 70 -1.53 11.98 11.06
C LEU A 70 -0.69 11.47 9.87
N GLY A 71 -1.11 11.77 8.64
CA GLY A 71 -0.51 11.28 7.39
C GLY A 71 0.95 11.70 7.13
N VAL A 72 1.59 12.40 8.06
CA VAL A 72 2.99 12.84 7.99
C VAL A 72 3.96 11.70 8.35
N PHE A 73 3.51 10.70 9.12
CA PHE A 73 4.33 9.54 9.48
C PHE A 73 4.10 8.38 8.51
N THR A 74 5.16 7.92 7.86
CA THR A 74 5.11 6.82 6.86
C THR A 74 4.44 5.57 7.39
N ASP A 75 4.69 5.22 8.65
CA ASP A 75 4.19 4.00 9.28
C ASP A 75 2.69 4.08 9.60
N LEU A 76 2.18 5.30 9.78
CA LEU A 76 0.78 5.58 10.10
C LEU A 76 -0.02 6.02 8.87
N TYR A 77 0.63 6.24 7.74
CA TYR A 77 -0.01 6.76 6.53
C TYR A 77 -1.22 5.91 6.10
N TYR A 78 -1.06 4.59 5.98
CA TYR A 78 -2.19 3.73 5.58
C TYR A 78 -3.31 3.71 6.63
N LYS A 79 -2.96 3.81 7.92
CA LYS A 79 -3.97 3.96 8.97
C LYS A 79 -4.71 5.27 8.81
N SER A 80 -4.03 6.38 8.54
CA SER A 80 -4.65 7.70 8.37
C SER A 80 -5.70 7.76 7.24
N LEU A 81 -5.58 6.88 6.24
CA LEU A 81 -6.54 6.80 5.12
C LEU A 81 -7.84 6.07 5.49
N SER A 82 -7.84 5.21 6.52
CA SER A 82 -8.97 4.34 6.83
C SER A 82 -9.95 4.98 7.82
N LYS A 83 -11.26 4.71 7.67
CA LYS A 83 -12.27 5.17 8.64
C LYS A 83 -12.05 4.65 10.07
N ASN A 84 -11.73 3.37 10.19
CA ASN A 84 -11.45 2.62 11.41
C ASN A 84 -10.05 2.02 11.34
N ASN A 85 -9.49 1.67 12.51
CA ASN A 85 -8.17 1.05 12.58
C ASN A 85 -8.23 -0.40 12.15
N PHE A 86 -7.49 -0.75 11.09
CA PHE A 86 -7.23 -2.15 10.77
C PHE A 86 -6.24 -2.74 11.78
N ARG A 87 -6.51 -3.98 12.20
CA ARG A 87 -5.67 -4.76 13.12
C ARG A 87 -4.90 -5.87 12.43
N LYS A 88 -5.11 -6.07 11.13
CA LYS A 88 -4.37 -7.06 10.34
C LYS A 88 -4.03 -6.51 8.96
N THR A 89 -2.81 -6.80 8.51
CA THR A 89 -2.36 -6.64 7.13
C THR A 89 -1.85 -7.96 6.58
N GLN A 90 -2.17 -8.25 5.32
CA GLN A 90 -1.58 -9.36 4.59
C GLN A 90 -1.12 -8.84 3.23
N THR A 91 0.14 -9.08 2.89
CA THR A 91 0.73 -8.71 1.61
C THR A 91 1.05 -9.97 0.82
N ARG A 92 0.59 -10.01 -0.42
CA ARG A 92 0.83 -11.11 -1.37
C ARG A 92 1.31 -10.56 -2.70
N GLU A 93 2.32 -11.21 -3.25
CA GLU A 93 2.85 -10.91 -4.58
C GLU A 93 2.17 -11.78 -5.64
N TYR A 94 2.06 -11.25 -6.85
CA TYR A 94 1.52 -11.94 -8.02
C TYR A 94 2.55 -11.83 -9.14
N ASP A 95 2.75 -12.91 -9.88
CA ASP A 95 3.67 -12.98 -11.01
C ASP A 95 3.12 -12.31 -12.29
N GLU A 96 3.89 -12.36 -13.38
CA GLU A 96 3.53 -11.79 -14.69
C GLU A 96 2.21 -12.33 -15.25
N GLU A 97 1.85 -13.59 -14.94
CA GLU A 97 0.59 -14.22 -15.33
C GLU A 97 -0.57 -13.87 -14.38
N GLY A 98 -0.26 -13.23 -13.25
CA GLY A 98 -1.19 -12.82 -12.22
C GLY A 98 -1.53 -13.94 -11.24
N LYS A 99 -0.71 -14.99 -11.16
CA LYS A 99 -0.83 -16.06 -10.17
C LYS A 99 -0.14 -15.62 -8.88
N PRO A 100 -0.72 -15.97 -7.70
CA PRO A 100 -0.12 -15.61 -6.43
C PRO A 100 1.21 -16.37 -6.24
N THR A 101 2.25 -15.66 -5.84
CA THR A 101 3.51 -16.29 -5.44
C THR A 101 3.38 -16.91 -4.05
N LEU A 102 4.37 -17.70 -3.65
CA LEU A 102 4.44 -18.28 -2.30
C LEU A 102 4.78 -17.23 -1.22
N ASN A 103 5.19 -16.03 -1.62
CA ASN A 103 5.57 -14.96 -0.69
C ASN A 103 4.31 -14.33 -0.09
N ILE A 104 4.11 -14.58 1.20
CA ILE A 104 3.05 -13.96 1.99
C ILE A 104 3.69 -13.34 3.24
N SER A 105 3.42 -12.07 3.46
CA SER A 105 3.81 -11.35 4.67
C SER A 105 2.55 -10.95 5.42
N GLU A 106 2.47 -11.27 6.71
CA GLU A 106 1.35 -10.91 7.57
C GLU A 106 1.83 -10.12 8.78
N SER A 107 0.97 -9.23 9.26
CA SER A 107 1.17 -8.53 10.53
C SER A 107 -0.17 -8.27 11.18
N SER A 108 -0.21 -8.33 12.51
CA SER A 108 -1.40 -8.07 13.30
C SER A 108 -1.05 -7.27 14.54
N TRP A 109 -2.02 -6.50 15.03
CA TRP A 109 -1.89 -5.63 16.19
C TRP A 109 -3.19 -5.64 16.98
N ASP A 110 -3.08 -5.56 18.30
CA ASP A 110 -4.20 -5.22 19.15
C ASP A 110 -4.06 -3.78 19.65
N TYR A 111 -5.21 -3.12 19.83
CA TYR A 111 -5.26 -1.73 20.30
C TYR A 111 -6.00 -1.67 21.63
N GLU A 112 -5.35 -1.04 22.60
CA GLU A 112 -6.00 -0.56 23.82
C GLU A 112 -6.24 0.94 23.70
N TYR A 113 -7.47 1.35 23.98
CA TYR A 113 -7.89 2.76 23.92
C TYR A 113 -8.12 3.25 25.35
N VAL A 114 -7.25 4.13 25.85
CA VAL A 114 -7.34 4.67 27.21
C VAL A 114 -7.35 6.19 27.13
N ASN A 115 -8.43 6.84 27.57
CA ASN A 115 -8.55 8.31 27.63
C ASN A 115 -8.25 9.04 26.30
N GLY A 116 -8.56 8.42 25.15
CA GLY A 116 -8.28 8.99 23.82
C GLY A 116 -6.88 8.68 23.28
N GLU A 117 -6.03 8.01 24.04
CA GLU A 117 -4.74 7.49 23.59
C GLU A 117 -4.89 6.08 23.03
N VAL A 118 -4.09 5.75 22.01
CA VAL A 118 -3.98 4.39 21.46
C VAL A 118 -2.68 3.77 21.90
N LYS A 119 -2.76 2.63 22.58
CA LYS A 119 -1.62 1.77 22.86
C LYS A 119 -1.67 0.54 21.95
N VAL A 120 -0.55 0.29 21.27
CA VAL A 120 -0.35 -0.91 20.48
C VAL A 120 0.08 -2.03 21.42
N LEU A 121 -0.77 -3.03 21.60
CA LEU A 121 -0.44 -4.25 22.32
C LEU A 121 0.21 -5.21 21.31
N LYS A 122 1.44 -5.64 21.61
CA LYS A 122 2.18 -6.62 20.79
C LYS A 122 1.75 -8.05 21.13
#